data_AF-A0A4W4H173-F1
#
_entry.id   AF-A0A4W4H173-F1
#
_cell.length_a   1.000
_cell.length_b   1.000
_cell.length_c   1.000
_cell.angle_alpha   90.00
_cell.angle_beta   90.00
_cell.angle_gamma   90.00
#
_symmetry.space_group_name_H-M   'P 1'
#
loop_
_entity.id
_entity.type
_entity.pdbx_description
1 polymer ?
#
loop_
_entity_poly.entity_id
_entity_poly.type
_entity_poly.pdbx_seq_one_letter_code
_entity_poly.pdbx_strand_id
1 'polypeptide(L)'
;MFSDLYSVSLSPGLTAAAVKMSETIFENFEKIGKKQNKEQVPPPAEAQQKKPNGGKQSKKSPSSGSFKQTHYKTLEEAVKALDVVELRHQLEKSQALFPENSSVWVKDLAGYLNSKLLAPDTDPTLSSYAHDYPYCLAGKELRNIIKNLLGKSGAALEDSFDYCVFTMLRELDKHPGEPLHGYRMCIQAIMMTKPKIATQNLSEHLELLRSHQNRPAKCQSIMWALGQAGFCELSQGIKVWLGIMLPVLGMKTLSAYAVSYLERLLMVHANLTKGFGVMGPKEFFPLLDFAYMPKNSLSASLQGQLRRLYPRLKVLAFGAKPESTLHTYFPSFLSRATPSCPDAMKREARLVVYPLPFLSKVH
;
A
#
# COMPACT_ATOMS: atom_id res chain seq x y z
N MET A 1 -45.81 1.68 14.10
CA MET A 1 -47.23 1.76 13.70
C MET A 1 -47.45 3.21 13.30
N PHE A 2 -47.37 3.49 12.00
CA PHE A 2 -48.51 3.86 11.14
C PHE A 2 -49.23 5.11 11.68
N SER A 3 -49.48 6.18 10.93
CA SER A 3 -49.22 6.59 9.56
C SER A 3 -49.87 7.98 9.50
N ASP A 4 -49.28 8.94 8.80
CA ASP A 4 -50.12 10.02 8.27
C ASP A 4 -49.53 10.60 6.98
N LEU A 5 -50.41 10.54 5.96
CA LEU A 5 -50.64 11.51 4.90
C LEU A 5 -49.45 11.86 4.00
N TYR A 6 -49.52 11.44 2.73
CA TYR A 6 -50.01 12.32 1.65
C TYR A 6 -50.06 11.52 0.34
N SER A 7 -51.28 11.31 -0.14
CA SER A 7 -51.59 10.92 -1.52
C SER A 7 -51.69 12.18 -2.35
N VAL A 8 -50.85 12.33 -3.38
CA VAL A 8 -51.09 13.28 -4.47
C VAL A 8 -50.84 12.60 -5.81
N SER A 9 -51.87 12.73 -6.63
CA SER A 9 -52.12 12.22 -7.97
C SER A 9 -50.98 12.43 -8.98
N LEU A 10 -50.71 11.41 -9.80
CA LEU A 10 -49.94 11.51 -11.03
C LEU A 10 -50.78 12.15 -12.16
N SER A 11 -50.16 13.03 -12.93
CA SER A 11 -50.53 13.25 -14.34
C SER A 11 -49.28 13.19 -15.22
N PRO A 12 -49.36 12.62 -16.43
CA PRO A 12 -48.20 12.24 -17.23
C PRO A 12 -47.85 13.31 -18.27
N GLY A 13 -46.56 13.45 -18.58
CA GLY A 13 -46.11 14.09 -19.81
C GLY A 13 -44.95 15.05 -19.62
N LEU A 14 -43.73 14.55 -19.84
CA LEU A 14 -42.71 15.26 -20.61
C LEU A 14 -41.60 14.26 -20.99
N THR A 15 -41.50 13.96 -22.27
CA THR A 15 -40.42 13.19 -22.89
C THR A 15 -39.12 13.99 -22.82
N ALA A 16 -38.22 13.60 -21.91
CA ALA A 16 -36.84 14.09 -21.91
C ALA A 16 -35.99 13.26 -22.88
N ALA A 17 -35.51 13.90 -23.95
CA ALA A 17 -34.53 13.32 -24.85
C ALA A 17 -33.25 12.95 -24.07
N ALA A 18 -32.80 11.70 -24.20
CA ALA A 18 -31.61 11.20 -23.55
C ALA A 18 -30.35 11.91 -24.10
N VAL A 19 -29.72 12.73 -23.26
CA VAL A 19 -28.37 13.26 -23.52
C VAL A 19 -27.38 12.10 -23.47
N LYS A 20 -26.75 11.80 -24.60
CA LYS A 20 -25.69 10.79 -24.71
C LYS A 20 -24.45 11.33 -24.00
N MET A 21 -24.17 10.83 -22.80
CA MET A 21 -22.94 11.09 -22.07
C MET A 21 -21.75 10.65 -22.94
N SER A 22 -20.79 11.55 -23.16
CA SER A 22 -19.54 11.21 -23.86
C SER A 22 -18.70 10.33 -22.95
N GLU A 23 -18.45 9.08 -23.39
CA GLU A 23 -17.66 8.10 -22.63
C GLU A 23 -16.24 8.62 -22.41
N THR A 24 -15.78 8.59 -21.16
CA THR A 24 -14.40 8.98 -20.81
C THR A 24 -13.41 7.88 -21.23
N ILE A 25 -12.15 8.25 -21.48
CA ILE A 25 -11.08 7.30 -21.83
C ILE A 25 -10.93 6.20 -20.76
N PHE A 26 -11.16 6.53 -19.50
CA PHE A 26 -11.23 5.61 -18.37
C PHE A 26 -12.24 4.46 -18.58
N GLU A 27 -13.45 4.78 -19.03
CA GLU A 27 -14.45 3.75 -19.33
C GLU A 27 -14.03 2.87 -20.50
N ASN A 28 -13.33 3.43 -21.49
CA ASN A 28 -12.82 2.64 -22.60
C ASN A 28 -11.74 1.65 -22.15
N PHE A 29 -10.83 2.04 -21.25
CA PHE A 29 -9.85 1.12 -20.69
C PHE A 29 -10.49 0.01 -19.83
N GLU A 30 -11.48 0.33 -18.99
CA GLU A 30 -12.25 -0.69 -18.26
C GLU A 30 -13.02 -1.63 -19.22
N LYS A 31 -13.59 -1.11 -20.31
CA LYS A 31 -14.35 -1.90 -21.30
C LYS A 31 -13.44 -2.79 -22.15
N ILE A 32 -12.22 -2.37 -22.47
CA ILE A 32 -11.24 -3.17 -23.23
C ILE A 32 -10.83 -4.42 -22.43
N GLY A 33 -10.66 -4.31 -21.11
CA GLY A 33 -10.41 -5.46 -20.23
C GLY A 33 -11.61 -6.41 -20.10
N LYS A 34 -12.84 -5.89 -20.13
CA LYS A 34 -14.08 -6.69 -20.02
C LYS A 34 -14.49 -7.39 -21.32
N LYS A 35 -14.14 -6.85 -22.50
CA LYS A 35 -14.56 -7.39 -23.81
C LYS A 35 -13.83 -8.67 -24.24
N GLN A 36 -12.71 -9.04 -23.62
CA GLN A 36 -12.01 -10.28 -23.97
C GLN A 36 -12.61 -11.56 -23.36
N ASN A 37 -13.62 -11.48 -22.49
CA ASN A 37 -14.11 -12.64 -21.74
C ASN A 37 -15.59 -13.00 -22.00
N LYS A 38 -16.04 -12.86 -23.26
CA LYS A 38 -17.42 -13.22 -23.64
C LYS A 38 -17.48 -13.96 -24.98
N GLU A 39 -16.83 -15.12 -25.06
CA GLU A 39 -17.26 -16.18 -25.99
C GLU A 39 -16.63 -17.53 -25.60
N GLN A 40 -17.43 -18.41 -24.98
CA GLN A 40 -17.65 -19.81 -25.38
C GLN A 40 -18.28 -20.60 -24.23
N VAL A 41 -19.54 -20.95 -24.42
CA VAL A 41 -20.18 -22.11 -23.77
C VAL A 41 -20.44 -23.13 -24.88
N PRO A 42 -20.19 -24.42 -24.65
CA PRO A 42 -21.18 -25.40 -25.09
C PRO A 42 -21.56 -26.43 -23.99
N PRO A 43 -22.75 -27.07 -24.08
CA PRO A 43 -23.26 -28.03 -23.09
C PRO A 43 -22.75 -29.49 -23.27
N PRO A 44 -23.09 -30.42 -22.35
CA PRO A 44 -22.32 -31.66 -22.11
C PRO A 44 -22.94 -32.94 -22.71
N ALA A 45 -22.08 -33.95 -23.01
CA ALA A 45 -22.11 -35.33 -22.47
C ALA A 45 -21.35 -36.39 -23.33
N GLU A 46 -20.49 -37.15 -22.62
CA GLU A 46 -20.17 -38.60 -22.67
C GLU A 46 -19.38 -39.35 -23.80
N ALA A 47 -18.52 -40.26 -23.28
CA ALA A 47 -18.02 -41.57 -23.79
C ALA A 47 -16.80 -41.71 -24.74
N GLN A 48 -15.69 -42.18 -24.12
CA GLN A 48 -14.74 -43.27 -24.48
C GLN A 48 -14.15 -43.47 -25.91
N GLN A 49 -12.79 -43.47 -25.92
CA GLN A 49 -11.82 -44.37 -26.60
C GLN A 49 -11.69 -44.47 -28.16
N LYS A 50 -10.54 -44.03 -28.72
CA LYS A 50 -9.47 -44.82 -29.43
C LYS A 50 -8.62 -43.94 -30.41
N LYS A 51 -7.33 -44.29 -30.51
CA LYS A 51 -6.21 -43.73 -31.34
C LYS A 51 -6.38 -43.95 -32.88
N PRO A 52 -5.39 -43.65 -33.77
CA PRO A 52 -4.73 -42.39 -34.14
C PRO A 52 -4.62 -42.20 -35.70
N ASN A 53 -3.82 -41.21 -36.13
CA ASN A 53 -3.19 -40.99 -37.46
C ASN A 53 -3.88 -40.14 -38.54
N GLY A 54 -3.05 -39.35 -39.23
CA GLY A 54 -3.25 -38.93 -40.63
C GLY A 54 -3.34 -37.43 -40.85
N GLY A 55 -2.25 -36.82 -41.30
CA GLY A 55 -2.13 -35.37 -41.46
C GLY A 55 -2.92 -34.75 -42.61
N LYS A 56 -3.02 -33.41 -42.57
CA LYS A 56 -3.11 -32.56 -43.76
C LYS A 56 -2.70 -31.13 -43.43
N GLN A 57 -1.78 -30.62 -44.24
CA GLN A 57 -1.39 -29.21 -44.31
C GLN A 57 -2.62 -28.34 -44.62
N SER A 58 -2.77 -27.23 -43.89
CA SER A 58 -3.67 -26.14 -44.25
C SER A 58 -2.92 -24.81 -44.23
N LYS A 59 -3.09 -24.09 -45.33
CA LYS A 59 -2.50 -22.79 -45.67
C LYS A 59 -2.74 -21.75 -44.57
N LYS A 60 -1.68 -21.03 -44.17
CA LYS A 60 -1.80 -19.81 -43.36
C LYS A 60 -2.38 -18.68 -44.23
N SER A 61 -3.57 -18.23 -43.88
CA SER A 61 -4.04 -16.87 -44.17
C SER A 61 -3.42 -15.90 -43.14
N PRO A 62 -3.07 -14.66 -43.53
CA PRO A 62 -2.48 -13.70 -42.61
C PRO A 62 -3.58 -13.15 -41.70
N SER A 63 -3.53 -13.51 -40.41
CA SER A 63 -4.39 -12.90 -39.39
C SER A 63 -3.99 -11.44 -39.21
N SER A 64 -4.96 -10.56 -39.38
CA SER A 64 -4.96 -9.16 -38.95
C SER A 64 -4.35 -9.00 -37.56
N GLY A 65 -3.51 -7.97 -37.42
CA GLY A 65 -2.73 -7.72 -36.21
C GLY A 65 -3.63 -7.48 -34.99
N SER A 66 -3.85 -8.54 -34.21
CA SER A 66 -4.12 -8.38 -32.79
C SER A 66 -2.80 -7.94 -32.15
N PHE A 67 -2.77 -6.73 -31.59
CA PHE A 67 -1.67 -6.34 -30.71
C PHE A 67 -1.67 -7.31 -29.53
N LYS A 68 -0.83 -8.34 -29.58
CA LYS A 68 -0.56 -9.19 -28.43
C LYS A 68 0.04 -8.29 -27.36
N GLN A 69 -0.62 -8.20 -26.20
CA GLN A 69 -0.04 -7.55 -25.04
C GLN A 69 1.32 -8.18 -24.78
N THR A 70 2.35 -7.35 -24.81
CA THR A 70 3.73 -7.81 -24.64
C THR A 70 3.96 -7.97 -23.14
N HIS A 71 4.10 -9.23 -22.70
CA HIS A 71 4.57 -9.54 -21.35
C HIS A 71 6.10 -9.54 -21.34
N TYR A 72 6.67 -8.77 -20.42
CA TYR A 72 8.11 -8.67 -20.20
C TYR A 72 8.55 -9.69 -19.16
N LYS A 73 9.84 -10.09 -19.20
CA LYS A 73 10.37 -11.04 -18.20
C LYS A 73 10.60 -10.38 -16.86
N THR A 74 10.95 -9.09 -16.87
CA THR A 74 11.26 -8.29 -15.70
C THR A 74 10.58 -6.93 -15.76
N LEU A 75 10.40 -6.29 -14.62
CA LEU A 75 9.79 -4.95 -14.57
C LEU A 75 10.75 -3.90 -15.18
N GLU A 76 12.05 -4.11 -15.03
CA GLU A 76 13.11 -3.29 -15.61
C GLU A 76 12.99 -3.23 -17.14
N GLU A 77 12.77 -4.39 -17.79
CA GLU A 77 12.52 -4.47 -19.23
C GLU A 77 11.25 -3.70 -19.61
N ALA A 78 10.16 -3.86 -18.85
CA ALA A 78 8.89 -3.18 -19.11
C ALA A 78 9.01 -1.66 -18.98
N VAL A 79 9.70 -1.17 -17.95
CA VAL A 79 9.93 0.27 -17.75
C VAL A 79 10.85 0.84 -18.83
N LYS A 80 11.86 0.09 -19.27
CA LYS A 80 12.77 0.51 -20.36
C LYS A 80 12.06 0.57 -21.72
N ALA A 81 11.11 -0.32 -21.95
CA ALA A 81 10.31 -0.37 -23.18
C ALA A 81 9.10 0.59 -23.17
N LEU A 82 8.87 1.32 -22.07
CA LEU A 82 7.75 2.24 -21.94
C LEU A 82 7.91 3.40 -22.94
N ASP A 83 6.91 3.60 -23.79
CA ASP A 83 6.83 4.78 -24.64
C ASP A 83 6.39 6.00 -23.80
N VAL A 84 7.39 6.80 -23.43
CA VAL A 84 7.23 8.00 -22.61
C VAL A 84 6.63 9.16 -23.40
N VAL A 85 6.82 9.18 -24.72
CA VAL A 85 6.23 10.20 -25.62
C VAL A 85 4.73 9.96 -25.74
N GLU A 86 4.33 8.71 -25.96
CA GLU A 86 2.91 8.34 -25.97
C GLU A 86 2.23 8.61 -24.62
N LEU A 87 2.89 8.28 -23.50
CA LEU A 87 2.38 8.62 -22.16
C LEU A 87 2.12 10.11 -22.04
N ARG A 88 3.08 10.95 -22.45
CA ARG A 88 2.93 12.41 -22.41
C ARG A 88 1.73 12.86 -23.24
N HIS A 89 1.59 12.35 -24.46
CA HIS A 89 0.47 12.71 -25.33
C HIS A 89 -0.89 12.32 -24.73
N GLN A 90 -1.00 11.12 -24.14
CA GLN A 90 -2.22 10.68 -23.46
C GLN A 90 -2.56 11.56 -22.26
N LEU A 91 -1.57 11.96 -21.46
CA LEU A 91 -1.78 12.86 -20.33
C LEU A 91 -2.18 14.27 -20.77
N GLU A 92 -1.55 14.81 -21.81
CA GLU A 92 -1.91 16.12 -22.38
C GLU A 92 -3.35 16.11 -22.91
N LYS A 93 -3.77 15.03 -23.57
CA LYS A 93 -5.15 14.83 -23.99
C LYS A 93 -6.11 14.77 -22.79
N SER A 94 -5.78 14.03 -21.75
CA SER A 94 -6.58 13.95 -20.52
C SER A 94 -6.72 15.33 -19.86
N GLN A 95 -5.63 16.09 -19.79
CA GLN A 95 -5.62 17.45 -19.25
C GLN A 95 -6.45 18.43 -20.09
N ALA A 96 -6.41 18.31 -21.42
CA ALA A 96 -7.22 19.13 -22.30
C ALA A 96 -8.73 18.82 -22.20
N LEU A 97 -9.08 17.55 -22.03
CA LEU A 97 -10.49 17.11 -21.89
C LEU A 97 -11.06 17.40 -20.50
N PHE A 98 -10.22 17.38 -19.46
CA PHE A 98 -10.63 17.51 -18.07
C PHE A 98 -9.78 18.55 -17.31
N PRO A 99 -9.74 19.83 -17.72
CA PRO A 99 -8.82 20.84 -17.17
C PRO A 99 -9.02 21.12 -15.68
N GLU A 100 -10.24 20.92 -15.15
CA GLU A 100 -10.57 21.17 -13.74
C GLU A 100 -10.66 19.89 -12.90
N ASN A 101 -10.38 18.71 -13.49
CA ASN A 101 -10.50 17.43 -12.79
C ASN A 101 -9.16 16.71 -12.72
N SER A 102 -8.31 17.18 -11.81
CA SER A 102 -6.97 16.65 -11.63
C SER A 102 -6.92 15.20 -11.10
N SER A 103 -8.03 14.70 -10.54
CA SER A 103 -8.18 13.29 -10.15
C SER A 103 -8.14 12.37 -11.38
N VAL A 104 -8.76 12.78 -12.49
CA VAL A 104 -8.78 12.01 -13.74
C VAL A 104 -7.36 11.84 -14.28
N TRP A 105 -6.52 12.87 -14.24
CA TRP A 105 -5.18 12.77 -14.81
C TRP A 105 -4.30 11.75 -14.08
N VAL A 106 -4.39 11.71 -12.74
CA VAL A 106 -3.61 10.76 -11.93
C VAL A 106 -4.14 9.33 -12.12
N LYS A 107 -5.46 9.16 -12.27
CA LYS A 107 -6.09 7.88 -12.60
C LYS A 107 -5.65 7.39 -13.98
N ASP A 108 -5.61 8.26 -14.98
CA ASP A 108 -5.15 7.94 -16.33
C ASP A 108 -3.66 7.58 -16.34
N LEU A 109 -2.83 8.30 -15.57
CA LEU A 109 -1.42 7.94 -15.36
C LEU A 109 -1.30 6.53 -14.77
N ALA A 110 -2.00 6.26 -13.67
CA ALA A 110 -1.93 4.96 -13.00
C ALA A 110 -2.41 3.82 -13.90
N GLY A 111 -3.54 4.02 -14.60
CA GLY A 111 -4.09 3.05 -15.55
C GLY A 111 -3.17 2.80 -16.74
N TYR A 112 -2.59 3.85 -17.33
CA TYR A 112 -1.64 3.72 -18.42
C TYR A 112 -0.42 2.90 -17.98
N LEU A 113 0.22 3.29 -16.87
CA LEU A 113 1.39 2.57 -16.36
C LEU A 113 1.04 1.11 -16.07
N ASN A 114 -0.10 0.84 -15.43
CA ASN A 114 -0.48 -0.53 -15.11
C ASN A 114 -0.75 -1.39 -16.36
N SER A 115 -1.27 -0.78 -17.43
CA SER A 115 -1.53 -1.48 -18.70
C SER A 115 -0.25 -1.78 -19.50
N LYS A 116 0.83 -1.01 -19.28
CA LYS A 116 2.10 -1.14 -20.02
C LYS A 116 3.15 -1.94 -19.26
N LEU A 117 3.14 -1.88 -17.93
CA LEU A 117 4.10 -2.54 -17.07
C LEU A 117 3.69 -3.99 -16.79
N LEU A 118 3.60 -4.80 -17.84
CA LEU A 118 3.19 -6.20 -17.78
C LEU A 118 4.40 -7.10 -17.54
N ALA A 119 4.82 -7.22 -16.28
CA ALA A 119 5.89 -8.12 -15.83
C ALA A 119 5.41 -8.92 -14.62
N PRO A 120 5.96 -10.12 -14.32
CA PRO A 120 5.55 -10.90 -13.16
C PRO A 120 5.50 -10.07 -11.87
N ASP A 121 4.41 -10.18 -11.09
CA ASP A 121 4.35 -9.48 -9.81
C ASP A 121 5.33 -10.14 -8.83
N THR A 122 6.13 -9.32 -8.17
CA THR A 122 7.06 -9.75 -7.16
C THR A 122 6.46 -9.42 -5.81
N ASP A 123 6.41 -10.41 -4.93
CA ASP A 123 5.85 -10.28 -3.58
C ASP A 123 6.31 -8.96 -2.93
N PRO A 124 5.39 -8.12 -2.40
CA PRO A 124 5.71 -6.87 -1.74
C PRO A 124 6.46 -7.02 -0.41
N THR A 125 7.06 -8.18 -0.13
CA THR A 125 7.92 -8.38 1.03
C THR A 125 9.10 -7.40 1.00
N LEU A 126 9.22 -6.65 2.09
CA LEU A 126 10.14 -5.51 2.23
C LEU A 126 11.63 -5.88 2.15
N SER A 127 11.98 -7.17 2.10
CA SER A 127 13.36 -7.65 2.10
C SER A 127 13.95 -7.86 0.71
N SER A 128 13.12 -8.00 -0.33
CA SER A 128 13.60 -8.48 -1.63
C SER A 128 14.08 -7.35 -2.55
N TYR A 129 13.62 -6.12 -2.33
CA TYR A 129 13.92 -4.94 -3.16
C TYR A 129 14.18 -3.70 -2.33
N ALA A 130 14.80 -2.68 -2.93
CA ALA A 130 15.00 -1.35 -2.35
C ALA A 130 13.68 -0.68 -1.92
N HIS A 131 13.73 0.30 -1.01
CA HIS A 131 12.52 0.85 -0.37
C HIS A 131 11.71 1.74 -1.34
N ASP A 132 12.38 2.23 -2.36
CA ASP A 132 11.88 3.05 -3.45
C ASP A 132 11.49 2.20 -4.68
N TYR A 133 11.59 0.87 -4.63
CA TYR A 133 11.11 -0.02 -5.69
C TYR A 133 9.57 -0.17 -5.63
N PRO A 134 8.84 -0.19 -6.77
CA PRO A 134 9.34 -0.17 -8.15
C PRO A 134 9.63 1.22 -8.73
N TYR A 135 9.26 2.31 -8.04
CA TYR A 135 9.40 3.65 -8.57
C TYR A 135 10.86 4.02 -8.91
N CYS A 136 11.84 3.43 -8.24
CA CYS A 136 13.28 3.58 -8.51
C CYS A 136 13.69 3.13 -9.92
N LEU A 137 12.88 2.33 -10.61
CA LEU A 137 13.14 1.95 -12.00
C LEU A 137 12.80 3.06 -13.01
N ALA A 138 11.99 4.05 -12.62
CA ALA A 138 11.59 5.12 -13.52
C ALA A 138 12.80 5.93 -14.02
N GLY A 139 12.95 6.09 -15.33
CA GLY A 139 13.94 7.01 -15.89
C GLY A 139 13.69 8.46 -15.46
N LYS A 140 14.70 9.34 -15.60
CA LYS A 140 14.60 10.77 -15.27
C LYS A 140 13.39 11.43 -15.95
N GLU A 141 13.15 11.09 -17.22
CA GLU A 141 12.03 11.64 -17.99
C GLU A 141 10.67 11.24 -17.41
N LEU A 142 10.46 9.94 -17.15
CA LEU A 142 9.22 9.43 -16.54
C LEU A 142 8.98 10.06 -15.16
N ARG A 143 10.02 10.16 -14.31
CA ARG A 143 9.89 10.83 -13.01
C ARG A 143 9.49 12.29 -13.17
N ASN A 144 10.05 13.01 -14.14
CA ASN A 144 9.70 14.41 -14.40
C ASN A 144 8.23 14.56 -14.83
N ILE A 145 7.74 13.68 -15.70
CA ILE A 145 6.32 13.67 -16.12
C ILE A 145 5.42 13.45 -14.90
N ILE A 146 5.70 12.41 -14.10
CA ILE A 146 4.93 12.07 -12.91
C ILE A 146 4.95 13.23 -11.91
N LYS A 147 6.14 13.76 -11.58
CA LYS A 147 6.29 14.87 -10.64
C LYS A 147 5.54 16.13 -11.10
N ASN A 148 5.64 16.47 -12.38
CA ASN A 148 4.93 17.63 -12.94
C ASN A 148 3.42 17.44 -12.89
N LEU A 149 2.92 16.23 -13.14
CA LEU A 149 1.51 15.92 -13.04
C LEU A 149 1.02 16.05 -11.59
N LEU A 150 1.68 15.38 -10.65
CA LEU A 150 1.30 15.39 -9.23
C LEU A 150 1.39 16.81 -8.63
N GLY A 151 2.36 17.61 -9.05
CA GLY A 151 2.49 19.01 -8.64
C GLY A 151 1.29 19.88 -9.03
N LYS A 152 0.55 19.51 -10.08
CA LYS A 152 -0.68 20.19 -10.52
C LYS A 152 -1.95 19.62 -9.89
N SER A 153 -1.87 18.47 -9.21
CA SER A 153 -3.06 17.76 -8.71
C SER A 153 -3.57 18.22 -7.34
N GLY A 154 -2.77 18.97 -6.57
CA GLY A 154 -3.24 19.64 -5.36
C GLY A 154 -3.95 18.71 -4.35
N ALA A 155 -5.21 19.02 -4.05
CA ALA A 155 -6.03 18.24 -3.10
C ALA A 155 -6.43 16.86 -3.64
N ALA A 156 -6.56 16.69 -4.95
CA ALA A 156 -6.98 15.42 -5.58
C ALA A 156 -5.97 14.27 -5.39
N LEU A 157 -4.77 14.57 -4.86
CA LEU A 157 -3.77 13.56 -4.52
C LEU A 157 -4.27 12.57 -3.47
N GLU A 158 -5.13 13.01 -2.54
CA GLU A 158 -5.74 12.14 -1.52
C GLU A 158 -6.67 11.12 -2.18
N ASP A 159 -7.66 11.57 -2.94
CA ASP A 159 -8.55 10.71 -3.73
C ASP A 159 -7.79 9.79 -4.71
N SER A 160 -6.66 10.25 -5.23
CA SER A 160 -5.83 9.48 -6.15
C SER A 160 -5.06 8.37 -5.45
N PHE A 161 -4.59 8.62 -4.22
CA PHE A 161 -3.98 7.60 -3.38
C PHE A 161 -5.02 6.51 -3.05
N ASP A 162 -6.19 6.91 -2.57
CA ASP A 162 -7.29 6.00 -2.25
C ASP A 162 -7.72 5.19 -3.47
N TYR A 163 -7.87 5.84 -4.62
CA TYR A 163 -8.14 5.16 -5.88
C TYR A 163 -7.11 4.07 -6.19
N CYS A 164 -5.81 4.35 -6.06
CA CYS A 164 -4.76 3.37 -6.31
C CYS A 164 -4.86 2.20 -5.34
N VAL A 165 -5.05 2.47 -4.04
CA VAL A 165 -5.18 1.44 -3.01
C VAL A 165 -6.42 0.58 -3.27
N PHE A 166 -7.60 1.17 -3.39
CA PHE A 166 -8.84 0.43 -3.61
C PHE A 166 -8.83 -0.38 -4.92
N THR A 167 -8.25 0.19 -5.98
CA THR A 167 -8.12 -0.52 -7.25
C THR A 167 -7.19 -1.72 -7.11
N MET A 168 -6.02 -1.56 -6.48
CA MET A 168 -5.13 -2.70 -6.19
C MET A 168 -5.85 -3.79 -5.38
N LEU A 169 -6.59 -3.41 -4.34
CA LEU A 169 -7.33 -4.37 -3.50
C LEU A 169 -8.43 -5.09 -4.27
N ARG A 170 -9.08 -4.41 -5.22
CA ARG A 170 -10.11 -4.99 -6.08
C ARG A 170 -9.51 -5.96 -7.10
N GLU A 171 -8.38 -5.60 -7.72
CA GLU A 171 -7.74 -6.45 -8.73
C GLU A 171 -7.12 -7.72 -8.11
N LEU A 172 -6.66 -7.66 -6.86
CA LEU A 172 -6.19 -8.83 -6.10
C LEU A 172 -7.24 -9.95 -5.97
N ASP A 173 -8.54 -9.65 -6.06
CA ASP A 173 -9.61 -10.66 -5.99
C ASP A 173 -9.86 -11.36 -7.33
N LYS A 174 -9.63 -10.68 -8.46
CA LYS A 174 -10.11 -11.13 -9.77
C LYS A 174 -9.14 -12.11 -10.43
N HIS A 175 -7.86 -11.76 -10.42
CA HIS A 175 -6.84 -12.46 -11.19
C HIS A 175 -5.56 -12.60 -10.36
N PRO A 176 -5.36 -13.74 -9.68
CA PRO A 176 -4.09 -14.01 -9.02
C PRO A 176 -2.95 -13.94 -10.03
N GLY A 177 -2.04 -12.98 -9.85
CA GLY A 177 -0.82 -12.84 -10.66
C GLY A 177 -0.79 -11.72 -11.70
N GLU A 178 -1.88 -10.96 -11.89
CA GLU A 178 -1.82 -9.74 -12.72
C GLU A 178 -0.98 -8.65 -12.02
N PRO A 179 -0.03 -8.01 -12.72
CA PRO A 179 0.82 -7.01 -12.10
C PRO A 179 0.08 -5.73 -11.73
N LEU A 180 0.45 -5.18 -10.58
CA LEU A 180 -0.08 -3.92 -10.03
C LEU A 180 0.97 -2.80 -10.05
N HIS A 181 1.98 -2.91 -10.91
CA HIS A 181 3.16 -2.06 -10.92
C HIS A 181 2.84 -0.58 -11.14
N GLY A 182 1.87 -0.27 -11.99
CA GLY A 182 1.48 1.13 -12.25
C GLY A 182 0.91 1.81 -11.01
N TYR A 183 -0.01 1.14 -10.31
CA TYR A 183 -0.58 1.65 -9.06
C TYR A 183 0.49 1.77 -7.96
N ARG A 184 1.40 0.79 -7.84
CA ARG A 184 2.52 0.84 -6.89
C ARG A 184 3.44 2.03 -7.14
N MET A 185 3.81 2.30 -8.40
CA MET A 185 4.63 3.45 -8.77
C MET A 185 3.92 4.77 -8.45
N CYS A 186 2.62 4.88 -8.74
CA CYS A 186 1.83 6.07 -8.41
C CYS A 186 1.75 6.30 -6.90
N ILE A 187 1.49 5.26 -6.10
CA ILE A 187 1.48 5.35 -4.63
C ILE A 187 2.82 5.89 -4.11
N GLN A 188 3.95 5.34 -4.56
CA GLN A 188 5.27 5.82 -4.14
C GLN A 188 5.50 7.28 -4.54
N ALA A 189 5.16 7.67 -5.77
CA ALA A 189 5.33 9.04 -6.23
C ALA A 189 4.46 10.04 -5.45
N ILE A 190 3.21 9.67 -5.12
CA ILE A 190 2.32 10.47 -4.27
C ILE A 190 2.92 10.63 -2.87
N MET A 191 3.40 9.53 -2.28
CA MET A 191 3.99 9.54 -0.92
C MET A 191 5.29 10.33 -0.83
N MET A 192 6.10 10.35 -1.90
CA MET A 192 7.26 11.24 -2.01
C MET A 192 6.88 12.72 -2.10
N THR A 193 5.69 13.03 -2.63
CA THR A 193 5.21 14.40 -2.82
C THR A 193 4.48 14.93 -1.59
N LYS A 194 3.61 14.12 -0.99
CA LYS A 194 2.74 14.50 0.12
C LYS A 194 2.53 13.33 1.10
N PRO A 195 3.55 12.96 1.89
CA PRO A 195 3.52 11.77 2.77
C PRO A 195 2.44 11.84 3.85
N LYS A 196 1.98 13.04 4.21
CA LYS A 196 0.92 13.24 5.21
C LYS A 196 -0.41 12.56 4.85
N ILE A 197 -0.69 12.35 3.55
CA ILE A 197 -1.90 11.65 3.07
C ILE A 197 -2.10 10.32 3.79
N ALA A 198 -1.02 9.53 3.94
CA ALA A 198 -1.10 8.22 4.62
C ALA A 198 -1.50 8.31 6.10
N THR A 199 -1.48 9.48 6.71
CA THR A 199 -1.74 9.68 8.14
C THR A 199 -2.93 10.55 8.47
N GLN A 200 -3.58 11.16 7.47
CA GLN A 200 -4.73 12.05 7.69
C GLN A 200 -5.92 11.27 8.25
N ASN A 201 -6.20 10.07 7.72
CA ASN A 201 -7.36 9.24 8.08
C ASN A 201 -6.95 7.83 8.53
N LEU A 202 -6.01 7.69 9.48
CA LEU A 202 -5.49 6.39 9.92
C LEU A 202 -6.58 5.43 10.44
N SER A 203 -7.62 5.96 11.09
CA SER A 203 -8.73 5.15 11.61
C SER A 203 -9.49 4.44 10.50
N GLU A 204 -9.82 5.16 9.42
CA GLU A 204 -10.53 4.59 8.26
C GLU A 204 -9.67 3.53 7.55
N HIS A 205 -8.38 3.79 7.41
CA HIS A 205 -7.44 2.82 6.85
C HIS A 205 -7.28 1.56 7.73
N LEU A 206 -7.33 1.71 9.05
CA LEU A 206 -7.31 0.59 9.98
C LEU A 206 -8.61 -0.23 9.88
N GLU A 207 -9.77 0.43 9.72
CA GLU A 207 -11.05 -0.24 9.48
C GLU A 207 -11.05 -0.99 8.15
N LEU A 208 -10.53 -0.38 7.08
CA LEU A 208 -10.33 -1.05 5.80
C LEU A 208 -9.45 -2.29 5.94
N LEU A 209 -8.33 -2.19 6.66
CA LEU A 209 -7.46 -3.34 6.94
C LEU A 209 -8.22 -4.43 7.69
N ARG A 210 -8.95 -4.08 8.76
CA ARG A 210 -9.75 -5.03 9.56
C ARG A 210 -10.84 -5.71 8.72
N SER A 211 -11.46 -4.99 7.78
CA SER A 211 -12.45 -5.57 6.85
C SER A 211 -11.84 -6.68 5.95
N HIS A 212 -10.52 -6.67 5.78
CA HIS A 212 -9.77 -7.63 4.98
C HIS A 212 -8.89 -8.57 5.82
N GLN A 213 -9.06 -8.64 7.14
CA GLN A 213 -8.18 -9.41 8.05
C GLN A 213 -7.97 -10.89 7.67
N ASN A 214 -8.94 -11.49 6.99
CA ASN A 214 -8.89 -12.89 6.51
C ASN A 214 -8.19 -13.04 5.15
N ARG A 215 -7.69 -11.94 4.57
CA ARG A 215 -7.02 -11.88 3.26
C ARG A 215 -5.63 -11.24 3.42
N PRO A 216 -4.60 -12.01 3.84
CA PRO A 216 -3.29 -11.46 4.19
C PRO A 216 -2.65 -10.58 3.10
N ALA A 217 -2.76 -10.96 1.82
CA ALA A 217 -2.21 -10.20 0.70
C ALA A 217 -2.82 -8.78 0.58
N LYS A 218 -4.12 -8.64 0.88
CA LYS A 218 -4.79 -7.33 0.91
C LYS A 218 -4.31 -6.48 2.08
N CYS A 219 -4.25 -7.06 3.27
CA CYS A 219 -3.73 -6.38 4.46
C CYS A 219 -2.29 -5.92 4.24
N GLN A 220 -1.43 -6.77 3.68
CA GLN A 220 -0.05 -6.43 3.33
C GLN A 220 0.02 -5.32 2.29
N SER A 221 -0.88 -5.31 1.31
CA SER A 221 -0.95 -4.22 0.32
C SER A 221 -1.33 -2.88 0.96
N ILE A 222 -2.27 -2.87 1.91
CA ILE A 222 -2.65 -1.66 2.67
C ILE A 222 -1.47 -1.18 3.53
N MET A 223 -0.86 -2.09 4.30
CA MET A 223 0.31 -1.79 5.14
C MET A 223 1.48 -1.25 4.29
N TRP A 224 1.70 -1.83 3.10
CA TRP A 224 2.73 -1.38 2.17
C TRP A 224 2.45 0.00 1.60
N ALA A 225 1.22 0.27 1.17
CA ALA A 225 0.85 1.54 0.55
C ALA A 225 1.02 2.71 1.53
N LEU A 226 0.49 2.55 2.76
CA LEU A 226 0.62 3.56 3.81
C LEU A 226 2.07 3.69 4.29
N GLY A 227 2.78 2.56 4.38
CA GLY A 227 4.18 2.52 4.81
C GLY A 227 5.13 3.32 3.91
N GLN A 228 4.77 3.56 2.64
CA GLN A 228 5.61 4.35 1.74
C GLN A 228 5.88 5.78 2.26
N ALA A 229 4.95 6.37 3.00
CA ALA A 229 5.14 7.68 3.63
C ALA A 229 6.37 7.70 4.57
N GLY A 230 6.64 6.58 5.25
CA GLY A 230 7.72 6.46 6.21
C GLY A 230 9.10 6.53 5.60
N PHE A 231 9.29 6.11 4.36
CA PHE A 231 10.60 6.18 3.71
C PHE A 231 10.97 7.60 3.26
N CYS A 232 10.00 8.50 3.19
CA CYS A 232 10.22 9.93 2.92
C CYS A 232 10.30 10.76 4.21
N GLU A 233 9.45 10.44 5.20
CA GLU A 233 9.34 11.20 6.44
C GLU A 233 9.18 10.25 7.66
N LEU A 234 10.20 10.21 8.53
CA LEU A 234 10.25 9.31 9.69
C LEU A 234 9.01 9.43 10.60
N SER A 235 8.59 10.66 10.90
CA SER A 235 7.40 10.95 11.72
C SER A 235 6.14 10.30 11.15
N GLN A 236 5.93 10.37 9.84
CA GLN A 236 4.77 9.72 9.20
C GLN A 236 4.91 8.20 9.23
N GLY A 237 6.12 7.69 9.01
CA GLY A 237 6.40 6.25 9.10
C GLY A 237 6.10 5.66 10.47
N ILE A 238 6.47 6.36 11.55
CA ILE A 238 6.17 5.94 12.92
C ILE A 238 4.66 6.02 13.17
N LYS A 239 3.97 7.08 12.73
CA LYS A 239 2.50 7.18 12.86
C LYS A 239 1.77 6.05 12.15
N VAL A 240 2.15 5.73 10.91
CA VAL A 240 1.60 4.59 10.17
C VAL A 240 1.87 3.30 10.93
N TRP A 241 3.11 3.10 11.40
CA TRP A 241 3.44 1.89 12.13
C TRP A 241 2.60 1.72 13.41
N LEU A 242 2.47 2.78 14.20
CA LEU A 242 1.69 2.79 15.44
C LEU A 242 0.18 2.66 15.20
N GLY A 243 -0.34 3.32 14.16
CA GLY A 243 -1.78 3.34 13.86
C GLY A 243 -2.28 2.14 13.06
N ILE A 244 -1.42 1.50 12.27
CA ILE A 244 -1.83 0.44 11.33
C ILE A 244 -1.17 -0.90 11.65
N MET A 245 0.14 -0.91 11.89
CA MET A 245 0.90 -2.17 12.00
C MET A 245 0.96 -2.71 13.42
N LEU A 246 1.07 -1.85 14.43
CA LEU A 246 1.03 -2.24 15.84
C LEU A 246 -0.29 -2.93 16.24
N PRO A 247 -1.49 -2.46 15.82
CA PRO A 247 -2.75 -3.13 16.14
C PRO A 247 -2.86 -4.57 15.61
N VAL A 248 -2.12 -4.90 14.54
CA VAL A 248 -2.10 -6.23 13.93
C VAL A 248 -0.82 -7.01 14.19
N LEU A 249 0.06 -6.49 15.05
CA LEU A 249 1.34 -7.12 15.38
C LEU A 249 1.15 -8.51 15.99
N GLY A 250 0.02 -8.75 16.65
CA GLY A 250 -0.32 -10.06 17.19
C GLY A 250 -0.87 -11.07 16.19
N MET A 251 -1.17 -10.66 14.95
CA MET A 251 -1.70 -11.55 13.93
C MET A 251 -0.56 -12.29 13.22
N LYS A 252 -0.51 -13.62 13.35
CA LYS A 252 0.58 -14.46 12.80
C LYS A 252 0.84 -14.24 11.30
N THR A 253 -0.21 -13.95 10.52
CA THR A 253 -0.14 -13.74 9.07
C THR A 253 0.43 -12.36 8.68
N LEU A 254 0.44 -11.38 9.59
CA LEU A 254 0.83 -9.99 9.33
C LEU A 254 2.05 -9.54 10.13
N SER A 255 2.33 -10.20 11.26
CA SER A 255 3.38 -9.81 12.21
C SER A 255 4.77 -9.73 11.59
N ALA A 256 5.11 -10.66 10.68
CA ALA A 256 6.38 -10.64 9.98
C ALA A 256 6.57 -9.38 9.13
N TYR A 257 5.51 -8.93 8.46
CA TYR A 257 5.53 -7.70 7.67
C TYR A 257 5.71 -6.48 8.59
N ALA A 258 4.93 -6.39 9.66
CA ALA A 258 4.95 -5.28 10.61
C ALA A 258 6.35 -5.07 11.24
N VAL A 259 7.02 -6.16 11.64
CA VAL A 259 8.37 -6.10 12.23
C VAL A 259 9.42 -5.74 11.16
N SER A 260 9.34 -6.35 9.97
CA SER A 260 10.28 -6.07 8.87
C SER A 260 10.19 -4.61 8.40
N TYR A 261 8.98 -4.04 8.36
CA TYR A 261 8.79 -2.62 8.07
C TYR A 261 9.47 -1.74 9.09
N LEU A 262 9.29 -2.02 10.39
CA LEU A 262 9.89 -1.20 11.44
C LEU A 262 11.42 -1.24 11.37
N GLU A 263 11.99 -2.43 11.18
CA GLU A 263 13.43 -2.59 10.98
C GLU A 263 13.94 -1.74 9.81
N ARG A 264 13.26 -1.83 8.68
CA ARG A 264 13.61 -1.08 7.47
C ARG A 264 13.45 0.43 7.64
N LEU A 265 12.36 0.88 8.23
CA LEU A 265 12.08 2.29 8.51
C LEU A 265 13.22 2.89 9.35
N LEU A 266 13.60 2.19 10.42
CA LEU A 266 14.69 2.62 11.28
C LEU A 266 16.03 2.56 10.53
N MET A 267 16.27 1.55 9.70
CA MET A 267 17.51 1.45 8.89
C MET A 267 17.68 2.64 7.93
N VAL A 268 16.61 3.05 7.25
CA VAL A 268 16.62 4.19 6.31
C VAL A 268 16.86 5.52 7.04
N HIS A 269 16.28 5.69 8.24
CA HIS A 269 16.43 6.91 9.02
C HIS A 269 17.48 6.79 10.11
N ALA A 270 18.75 7.08 9.79
CA ALA A 270 19.82 7.13 10.79
C ALA A 270 19.55 8.19 11.87
N ASN A 271 19.07 9.37 11.48
CA ASN A 271 18.71 10.45 12.39
C ASN A 271 17.27 10.29 12.92
N LEU A 272 17.14 9.85 14.17
CA LEU A 272 15.85 9.61 14.81
C LEU A 272 15.15 10.87 15.33
N THR A 273 15.82 12.03 15.37
CA THR A 273 15.26 13.26 15.95
C THR A 273 13.95 13.69 15.29
N LYS A 274 13.79 13.42 13.98
CA LYS A 274 12.57 13.70 13.21
C LYS A 274 11.36 12.88 13.65
N GLY A 275 11.56 11.82 14.43
CA GLY A 275 10.50 10.97 14.98
C GLY A 275 10.16 11.25 16.45
N PHE A 276 10.85 12.19 17.10
CA PHE A 276 10.63 12.49 18.51
C PHE A 276 9.23 13.05 18.76
N GLY A 277 8.65 12.67 19.91
CA GLY A 277 7.31 13.11 20.31
C GLY A 277 6.16 12.37 19.60
N VAL A 278 6.43 11.51 18.62
CA VAL A 278 5.40 10.71 17.95
C VAL A 278 4.96 9.51 18.79
N MET A 279 5.89 8.91 19.57
CA MET A 279 5.64 7.71 20.36
C MET A 279 5.56 8.04 21.85
N GLY A 280 4.35 8.00 22.42
CA GLY A 280 4.12 8.19 23.85
C GLY A 280 4.20 6.89 24.66
N PRO A 281 3.94 6.96 25.98
CA PRO A 281 3.86 5.77 26.83
C PRO A 281 2.84 4.73 26.33
N LYS A 282 1.66 5.19 25.88
CA LYS A 282 0.57 4.32 25.42
C LYS A 282 0.99 3.42 24.27
N GLU A 283 1.82 3.94 23.38
CA GLU A 283 2.32 3.25 22.20
C GLU A 283 3.59 2.45 22.52
N PHE A 284 4.45 2.97 23.37
CA PHE A 284 5.75 2.38 23.70
C PHE A 284 5.63 1.10 24.54
N PHE A 285 4.76 1.06 25.55
CA PHE A 285 4.68 -0.08 26.47
C PHE A 285 4.14 -1.39 25.85
N PRO A 286 3.15 -1.36 24.93
CA PRO A 286 2.81 -2.54 24.14
C PRO A 286 4.02 -3.16 23.42
N LEU A 287 4.99 -2.33 22.97
CA LEU A 287 6.21 -2.81 22.32
C LEU A 287 7.14 -3.52 23.28
N LEU A 288 7.28 -2.97 24.48
CA LEU A 288 8.03 -3.63 25.55
C LEU A 288 7.40 -4.98 25.89
N ASP A 289 6.06 -5.05 25.95
CA ASP A 289 5.34 -6.29 26.24
C ASP A 289 5.54 -7.32 25.11
N PHE A 290 5.38 -6.92 23.85
CA PHE A 290 5.67 -7.80 22.71
C PHE A 290 7.14 -8.25 22.64
N ALA A 291 8.08 -7.39 23.02
CA ALA A 291 9.50 -7.69 22.96
C ALA A 291 9.97 -8.63 24.09
N TYR A 292 9.39 -8.53 25.29
CA TYR A 292 9.94 -9.22 26.47
C TYR A 292 8.99 -10.14 27.22
N MET A 293 7.66 -10.01 27.07
CA MET A 293 6.74 -10.94 27.73
C MET A 293 6.73 -12.31 27.03
N PRO A 294 6.83 -13.41 27.79
CA PRO A 294 6.73 -14.75 27.23
C PRO A 294 5.29 -15.05 26.80
N LYS A 295 5.13 -16.04 25.91
CA LYS A 295 3.81 -16.55 25.46
C LYS A 295 2.88 -15.48 24.85
N ASN A 296 3.44 -14.39 24.32
CA ASN A 296 2.67 -13.50 23.46
C ASN A 296 2.49 -14.13 22.07
N SER A 297 1.75 -13.45 21.20
CA SER A 297 1.38 -13.95 19.88
C SER A 297 2.49 -13.87 18.83
N LEU A 298 3.66 -13.29 19.14
CA LEU A 298 4.81 -13.28 18.24
C LEU A 298 5.60 -14.59 18.31
N SER A 299 6.18 -14.98 17.18
CA SER A 299 7.17 -16.06 17.18
C SER A 299 8.45 -15.62 17.90
N ALA A 300 9.20 -16.57 18.46
CA ALA A 300 10.46 -16.28 19.15
C ALA A 300 11.47 -15.52 18.25
N SER A 301 11.48 -15.81 16.95
CA SER A 301 12.30 -15.11 15.96
C SER A 301 11.91 -13.64 15.82
N LEU A 302 10.60 -13.35 15.62
CA LEU A 302 10.10 -11.98 15.50
C LEU A 302 10.26 -11.19 16.81
N GLN A 303 10.05 -11.84 17.95
CA GLN A 303 10.33 -11.24 19.26
C GLN A 303 11.82 -10.92 19.42
N GLY A 304 12.71 -11.78 18.91
CA GLY A 304 14.15 -11.50 18.83
C GLY A 304 14.49 -10.30 17.95
N GLN A 305 13.85 -10.18 16.79
CA GLN A 305 13.99 -9.00 15.91
C GLN A 305 13.53 -7.72 16.61
N LEU A 306 12.33 -7.72 17.19
CA LEU A 306 11.79 -6.56 17.89
C LEU A 306 12.67 -6.11 19.06
N ARG A 307 13.25 -7.05 19.81
CA ARG A 307 14.23 -6.74 20.87
C ARG A 307 15.47 -6.04 20.34
N ARG A 308 15.96 -6.36 19.13
CA ARG A 308 17.10 -5.65 18.52
C ARG A 308 16.74 -4.21 18.11
N LEU A 309 15.48 -3.96 17.74
CA LEU A 309 14.98 -2.62 17.40
C LEU A 309 14.71 -1.76 18.64
N TYR A 310 14.42 -2.40 19.78
CA TYR A 310 14.01 -1.75 21.02
C TYR A 310 14.90 -0.59 21.50
N PRO A 311 16.25 -0.65 21.45
CA PRO A 311 17.10 0.48 21.81
C PRO A 311 16.79 1.75 21.01
N ARG A 312 16.49 1.62 19.72
CA ARG A 312 16.14 2.76 18.86
C ARG A 312 14.72 3.27 19.13
N LEU A 313 13.80 2.37 19.49
CA LEU A 313 12.46 2.74 19.94
C LEU A 313 12.48 3.54 21.25
N LYS A 314 13.40 3.21 22.18
CA LYS A 314 13.62 4.02 23.40
C LYS A 314 14.06 5.44 23.06
N VAL A 315 15.01 5.60 22.14
CA VAL A 315 15.47 6.93 21.70
C VAL A 315 14.31 7.74 21.11
N LEU A 316 13.46 7.11 20.30
CA LEU A 316 12.27 7.77 19.73
C LEU A 316 11.24 8.19 20.80
N ALA A 317 10.98 7.32 21.78
CA ALA A 317 10.01 7.57 22.83
C ALA A 317 10.48 8.64 23.82
N PHE A 318 11.73 8.58 24.28
CA PHE A 318 12.24 9.50 25.30
C PHE A 318 12.64 10.86 24.70
N GLY A 319 12.97 10.89 23.41
CA GLY A 319 13.32 12.10 22.67
C GLY A 319 14.63 12.72 23.12
N ALA A 320 14.81 14.00 22.79
CA ALA A 320 16.06 14.73 23.00
C ALA A 320 16.36 15.06 24.48
N LYS A 321 15.34 15.06 25.33
CA LYS A 321 15.44 15.46 26.75
C LYS A 321 14.78 14.42 27.67
N PRO A 322 15.36 13.21 27.80
CA PRO A 322 14.79 12.13 28.62
C PRO A 322 14.49 12.57 30.05
N GLU A 323 15.32 13.41 30.66
CA GLU A 323 15.13 13.97 32.00
C GLU A 323 13.78 14.68 32.17
N SER A 324 13.25 15.27 31.10
CA SER A 324 11.97 15.97 31.10
C SER A 324 10.78 15.08 30.73
N THR A 325 11.00 13.91 30.12
CA THR A 325 9.93 13.04 29.60
C THR A 325 9.77 11.75 30.39
N LEU A 326 10.83 11.22 30.99
CA LEU A 326 10.84 9.91 31.65
C LEU A 326 9.84 9.79 32.80
N HIS A 327 9.52 10.90 33.48
CA HIS A 327 8.52 10.92 34.54
C HIS A 327 7.14 10.44 34.07
N THR A 328 6.78 10.64 32.79
CA THR A 328 5.51 10.15 32.23
C THR A 328 5.51 8.65 31.94
N TYR A 329 6.70 8.03 31.82
CA TYR A 329 6.86 6.59 31.57
C TYR A 329 7.01 5.79 32.87
N PHE A 330 7.47 6.45 33.94
CA PHE A 330 7.81 5.81 35.22
C PHE A 330 6.70 4.92 35.81
N PRO A 331 5.42 5.36 35.89
CA PRO A 331 4.36 4.51 36.45
C PRO A 331 4.19 3.17 35.70
N SER A 332 4.34 3.21 34.38
CA SER A 332 4.20 2.03 33.52
C SER A 332 5.43 1.11 33.53
N PHE A 333 6.62 1.63 33.86
CA PHE A 333 7.78 0.79 34.16
C PHE A 333 7.65 0.09 35.52
N LEU A 334 7.16 0.79 36.54
CA LEU A 334 6.94 0.20 37.86
C LEU A 334 5.95 -0.97 37.81
N SER A 335 4.87 -0.84 37.04
CA SER A 335 3.90 -1.92 36.86
C SER A 335 4.49 -3.19 36.22
N ARG A 336 5.68 -3.08 35.59
CA ARG A 336 6.42 -4.16 34.92
C ARG A 336 7.71 -4.57 35.65
N ALA A 337 7.92 -4.04 36.85
CA ALA A 337 9.04 -4.39 37.74
C ALA A 337 8.62 -5.37 38.85
N THR A 338 7.51 -6.09 38.66
CA THR A 338 6.97 -7.05 39.63
C THR A 338 7.67 -8.42 39.53
N PRO A 339 7.63 -9.26 40.58
CA PRO A 339 8.26 -10.59 40.55
C PRO A 339 7.77 -11.51 39.42
N SER A 340 6.53 -11.33 38.95
CA SER A 340 5.93 -12.10 37.87
C SER A 340 6.45 -11.74 36.47
N CYS A 341 7.15 -10.61 36.33
CA CYS A 341 7.75 -10.20 35.06
C CYS A 341 9.10 -10.91 34.82
N PRO A 342 9.43 -11.21 33.55
CA PRO A 342 10.72 -11.81 33.18
C PRO A 342 11.91 -10.95 33.60
N ASP A 343 13.04 -11.59 33.92
CA ASP A 343 14.26 -10.88 34.33
C ASP A 343 14.76 -9.88 33.28
N ALA A 344 14.63 -10.21 31.99
CA ALA A 344 14.98 -9.30 30.92
C ALA A 344 14.12 -8.02 30.92
N MET A 345 12.81 -8.14 31.16
CA MET A 345 11.92 -6.98 31.30
C MET A 345 12.25 -6.15 32.55
N LYS A 346 12.50 -6.82 33.68
CA LYS A 346 12.90 -6.15 34.94
C LYS A 346 14.22 -5.38 34.76
N ARG A 347 15.19 -5.93 34.03
CA ARG A 347 16.44 -5.22 33.69
C ARG A 347 16.17 -3.96 32.86
N GLU A 348 15.35 -4.05 31.81
CA GLU A 348 14.98 -2.87 31.01
C GLU A 348 14.27 -1.81 31.85
N ALA A 349 13.33 -2.20 32.70
CA ALA A 349 12.64 -1.26 33.59
C ALA A 349 13.62 -0.57 34.56
N ARG A 350 14.58 -1.30 35.13
CA ARG A 350 15.59 -0.75 36.06
C ARG A 350 16.58 0.20 35.38
N LEU A 351 16.99 -0.08 34.15
CA LEU A 351 17.93 0.77 33.38
C LEU A 351 17.35 2.16 33.07
N VAL A 352 16.03 2.31 33.10
CA VAL A 352 15.36 3.60 32.89
C VAL A 352 15.18 4.36 34.21
N VAL A 353 15.02 3.66 35.33
CA VAL A 353 14.85 4.24 36.68
C VAL A 353 16.19 4.70 37.28
N TYR A 354 17.28 4.02 36.94
CA TYR A 354 18.64 4.40 37.32
C TYR A 354 19.42 4.75 36.06
N PRO A 355 19.50 6.03 35.67
CA PRO A 355 20.30 6.43 34.52
C PRO A 355 21.78 6.22 34.86
N LEU A 356 22.30 5.03 34.58
CA LEU A 356 23.73 4.84 34.38
C LEU A 356 24.15 5.65 33.14
N PRO A 357 25.36 6.23 33.10
CA PRO A 357 25.77 7.32 32.20
C PRO A 357 25.92 6.94 30.71
N PHE A 358 25.19 5.93 30.23
CA PHE A 358 25.24 5.40 28.86
C PHE A 358 24.58 6.29 27.80
N LEU A 359 23.75 7.26 28.19
CA LEU A 359 23.17 8.24 27.25
C LEU A 359 24.13 9.37 26.87
N SER A 360 25.34 9.42 27.45
CA SER A 360 26.35 10.45 27.17
C SER A 360 27.26 10.19 25.96
N LYS A 361 27.09 9.06 25.25
CA LYS A 361 28.01 8.64 24.16
C LYS A 361 27.36 8.39 22.80
N VAL A 362 26.20 9.00 22.53
CA VAL A 362 25.64 9.04 21.17
C VAL A 362 25.48 10.49 20.75
N HIS A 363 26.62 11.12 20.46
CA HIS A 363 26.72 12.35 19.69
C HIS A 363 27.58 12.10 18.46
#